data_AF-A0A0A2TJR5-F1
#
_entry.id   AF-A0A0A2TJR5-F1
#
_cell.length_a   1.000
_cell.length_b   1.000
_cell.length_c   1.000
_cell.angle_alpha   90.00
_cell.angle_beta   90.00
_cell.angle_gamma   90.00
#
_symmetry.space_group_name_H-M   'P 1'
#
loop_
_entity.id
_entity.type
_entity.pdbx_description
1 polymer ?
#
loop_
_entity_poly.entity_id
_entity_poly.type
_entity_poly.pdbx_seq_one_letter_code
_entity_poly.pdbx_strand_id
1 'polypeptide(L)'
;MKKVIPLLLLIFIAACDESTPKESKITIEPTELTDEEKNLLPHTGLKKNSIHFFGVSGNLTPEEQLVMKIIKYKNGNRSKDNGSAMIQDEFLSNWARTSISYKTNSDTIEFSFGSDKGRFTLPYNIPEKISHMFPSLLQESQTLTTGDSIYLGYWRGTTDNRIEVTGGTPTSIPDEVKESDLAFVFEVEVVPKES
;
A
#
# COMPACT_ATOMS: atom_id res chain seq x y z
N MET A 1 -27.77 49.68 -52.69
CA MET A 1 -27.37 49.45 -51.29
C MET A 1 -26.86 48.02 -51.18
N LYS A 2 -25.55 47.81 -51.06
CA LYS A 2 -24.92 46.48 -50.96
C LYS A 2 -24.93 46.04 -49.49
N LYS A 3 -25.61 44.93 -49.18
CA LYS A 3 -25.59 44.31 -47.85
C LYS A 3 -24.31 43.48 -47.72
N VAL A 4 -23.41 43.90 -46.84
CA VAL A 4 -22.24 43.13 -46.42
C VAL A 4 -22.70 42.23 -45.28
N ILE A 5 -22.66 40.92 -45.47
CA ILE A 5 -22.89 39.93 -44.41
C ILE A 5 -21.53 39.63 -43.79
N PRO A 6 -21.33 39.83 -42.48
CA PRO A 6 -20.08 39.44 -41.84
C PRO A 6 -20.10 37.92 -41.63
N LEU A 7 -19.10 37.25 -42.21
CA LEU A 7 -18.80 35.84 -42.02
C LEU A 7 -18.24 35.65 -40.60
N LEU A 8 -19.03 35.06 -39.72
CA LEU A 8 -18.62 34.68 -38.37
C LEU A 8 -17.68 33.47 -38.46
N LEU A 9 -16.38 33.70 -38.25
CA LEU A 9 -15.36 32.67 -38.24
C LEU A 9 -15.40 31.95 -36.87
N LEU A 10 -16.03 30.78 -36.81
CA LEU A 10 -16.00 29.88 -35.65
C LEU A 10 -14.62 29.21 -35.58
N ILE A 11 -13.77 29.71 -34.68
CA ILE A 11 -12.50 29.05 -34.32
C ILE A 11 -12.85 27.87 -33.42
N PHE A 12 -12.91 26.67 -33.99
CA PHE A 12 -12.86 25.44 -33.21
C PHE A 12 -11.43 25.29 -32.68
N ILE A 13 -11.22 25.68 -31.42
CA ILE A 13 -10.04 25.29 -30.67
C ILE A 13 -10.21 23.80 -30.42
N ALA A 14 -9.56 22.98 -31.25
CA ALA A 14 -9.29 21.60 -30.88
C ALA A 14 -8.33 21.66 -29.69
N ALA A 15 -8.89 21.63 -28.48
CA ALA A 15 -8.13 21.31 -27.30
C ALA A 15 -7.56 19.91 -27.53
N CYS A 16 -6.24 19.83 -27.73
CA CYS A 16 -5.54 18.57 -27.54
C CYS A 16 -5.86 18.12 -26.11
N ASP A 17 -6.70 17.10 -26.00
CA ASP A 17 -6.81 16.33 -24.76
C ASP A 17 -5.41 15.77 -24.51
N GLU A 18 -4.70 16.35 -23.53
CA GLU A 18 -3.58 15.67 -22.90
C GLU A 18 -4.15 14.36 -22.37
N SER A 19 -3.77 13.28 -23.04
CA SER A 19 -4.45 11.99 -23.01
C SER A 19 -4.61 11.48 -21.58
N THR A 20 -5.80 11.67 -21.01
CA THR A 20 -6.21 10.99 -19.79
C THR A 20 -6.02 9.48 -20.00
N PRO A 21 -5.39 8.77 -19.06
CA PRO A 21 -5.21 7.33 -19.17
C PRO A 21 -6.57 6.67 -19.38
N LYS A 22 -6.70 5.91 -20.48
CA LYS A 22 -7.94 5.20 -20.79
C LYS A 22 -8.11 3.93 -19.97
N GLU A 23 -7.00 3.42 -19.42
CA GLU A 23 -6.94 2.20 -18.64
C GLU A 23 -5.93 2.40 -17.50
N SER A 24 -6.28 1.92 -16.31
CA SER A 24 -5.38 1.88 -15.18
C SER A 24 -4.42 0.71 -15.28
N LYS A 25 -3.15 0.98 -15.00
CA LYS A 25 -2.12 -0.04 -14.89
C LYS A 25 -1.10 0.42 -13.88
N ILE A 26 -1.14 -0.19 -12.70
CA ILE A 26 -0.21 0.07 -11.61
C ILE A 26 0.72 -1.13 -11.46
N THR A 27 2.00 -0.86 -11.25
CA THR A 27 3.01 -1.86 -10.95
C THR A 27 3.55 -1.63 -9.56
N ILE A 28 3.54 -2.67 -8.73
CA ILE A 28 4.10 -2.68 -7.38
C ILE A 28 5.25 -3.68 -7.35
N GLU A 29 6.42 -3.25 -6.91
CA GLU A 29 7.62 -4.09 -6.88
C GLU A 29 8.38 -3.98 -5.55
N PRO A 30 9.05 -5.05 -5.08
CA PRO A 30 9.88 -4.95 -3.90
C PRO A 30 11.09 -4.05 -4.18
N THR A 31 11.52 -3.27 -3.20
CA THR A 31 12.66 -2.37 -3.34
C THR A 31 13.65 -2.58 -2.20
N GLU A 32 14.94 -2.59 -2.53
CA GLU A 32 15.99 -2.63 -1.51
C GLU A 32 16.26 -1.24 -0.93
N LEU A 33 16.74 -1.21 0.32
CA LEU A 33 17.31 0.01 0.90
C LEU A 33 18.46 0.53 0.03
N THR A 34 18.49 1.83 -0.23
CA THR A 34 19.69 2.49 -0.75
C THR A 34 20.79 2.44 0.31
N ASP A 35 22.03 2.68 -0.09
CA ASP A 35 23.14 2.69 0.86
C ASP A 35 23.02 3.83 1.88
N GLU A 36 22.45 4.96 1.47
CA GLU A 36 22.11 6.05 2.39
C GLU A 36 21.08 5.61 3.43
N GLU A 37 19.99 4.96 3.02
CA GLU A 37 18.96 4.50 3.96
C GLU A 37 19.45 3.38 4.86
N LYS A 38 20.32 2.47 4.37
CA LYS A 38 20.99 1.47 5.21
C LYS A 38 21.79 2.13 6.32
N ASN A 39 22.40 3.28 6.05
CA ASN A 39 23.18 4.04 7.03
C ASN A 39 22.31 4.86 7.98
N LEU A 40 21.16 5.38 7.52
CA LEU A 40 20.25 6.19 8.33
C LEU A 40 19.31 5.36 9.21
N LEU A 41 18.85 4.19 8.72
CA LEU A 41 17.85 3.36 9.41
C LEU A 41 18.22 3.02 10.86
N PRO A 42 19.47 2.65 11.21
CA PRO A 42 19.86 2.37 12.60
C PRO A 42 19.60 3.54 13.56
N HIS A 43 19.58 4.78 13.08
CA HIS A 43 19.37 5.98 13.89
C HIS A 43 17.88 6.30 14.13
N THR A 44 16.97 5.60 13.45
CA THR A 44 15.52 5.79 13.60
C THR A 44 14.91 5.00 14.77
N GLY A 45 15.67 4.05 15.34
CA GLY A 45 15.16 3.09 16.32
C GLY A 45 14.34 1.96 15.70
N LEU A 46 14.13 1.94 14.38
CA LEU A 46 13.58 0.80 13.66
C LEU A 46 14.64 -0.29 13.51
N LYS A 47 14.20 -1.55 13.56
CA LYS A 47 15.06 -2.70 13.27
C LYS A 47 15.03 -2.97 11.77
N LYS A 48 16.11 -3.53 11.22
CA LYS A 48 16.19 -3.85 9.78
C LYS A 48 15.01 -4.68 9.26
N ASN A 49 14.50 -5.60 10.08
CA ASN A 49 13.39 -6.50 9.72
C ASN A 49 12.01 -5.97 10.15
N SER A 50 11.93 -4.71 10.60
CA SER A 50 10.66 -4.08 10.97
C SER A 50 10.16 -3.10 9.91
N ILE A 51 10.71 -3.15 8.70
CA ILE A 51 10.34 -2.29 7.57
C ILE A 51 10.49 -3.03 6.25
N HIS A 52 9.49 -2.90 5.37
CA HIS A 52 9.55 -3.33 3.97
C HIS A 52 9.38 -2.13 3.06
N PHE A 53 10.08 -2.12 1.93
CA PHE A 53 10.03 -1.06 0.93
C PHE A 53 9.50 -1.57 -0.41
N PHE A 54 8.71 -0.73 -1.06
CA PHE A 54 8.05 -1.04 -2.31
C PHE A 54 8.11 0.15 -3.27
N GLY A 55 8.32 -0.13 -4.53
CA GLY A 55 8.14 0.80 -5.63
C GLY A 55 6.70 0.72 -6.12
N VAL A 56 6.10 1.88 -6.38
CA VAL A 56 4.79 1.98 -7.03
C VAL A 56 4.97 2.86 -8.27
N SER A 57 4.48 2.39 -9.41
CA SER A 57 4.56 3.11 -10.68
C SER A 57 3.36 2.80 -11.57
N GLY A 58 3.18 3.59 -12.62
CA GLY A 58 2.09 3.41 -13.58
C GLY A 58 1.11 4.57 -13.55
N ASN A 59 -0.10 4.33 -14.04
CA ASN A 59 -1.14 5.36 -14.12
C ASN A 59 -2.47 4.81 -13.63
N LEU A 60 -3.24 5.67 -12.95
CA LEU A 60 -4.66 5.46 -12.70
C LEU A 60 -5.50 6.36 -13.61
N THR A 61 -6.71 5.92 -13.92
CA THR A 61 -7.73 6.81 -14.49
C THR A 61 -8.18 7.84 -13.44
N PRO A 62 -8.76 8.99 -13.84
CA PRO A 62 -9.22 10.01 -12.89
C PRO A 62 -10.27 9.51 -11.88
N GLU A 63 -11.01 8.45 -12.22
CA GLU A 63 -12.10 7.88 -11.42
C GLU A 63 -11.65 6.75 -10.50
N GLU A 64 -10.34 6.48 -10.43
CA GLU A 64 -9.77 5.37 -9.67
C GLU A 64 -8.72 5.85 -8.68
N GLN A 65 -8.52 5.05 -7.63
CA GLN A 65 -7.56 5.32 -6.57
C GLN A 65 -6.89 4.01 -6.12
N LEU A 66 -5.66 4.15 -5.60
CA LEU A 66 -4.95 3.05 -4.96
C LEU A 66 -5.18 3.12 -3.45
N VAL A 67 -5.70 2.04 -2.86
CA VAL A 67 -6.01 1.98 -1.42
C VAL A 67 -5.15 0.94 -0.75
N MET A 68 -4.57 1.32 0.39
CA MET A 68 -3.89 0.38 1.27
C MET A 68 -4.78 0.02 2.45
N LYS A 69 -4.91 -1.26 2.72
CA LYS A 69 -5.76 -1.81 3.79
C LYS A 69 -4.92 -2.59 4.79
N ILE A 70 -5.29 -2.48 6.06
CA ILE A 70 -4.86 -3.39 7.12
C ILE A 70 -6.04 -4.27 7.50
N ILE A 71 -5.92 -5.56 7.19
CA ILE A 71 -6.87 -6.56 7.60
C ILE A 71 -6.37 -7.20 8.90
N LYS A 72 -7.13 -7.05 9.97
CA LYS A 72 -6.81 -7.62 11.27
C LYS A 72 -7.44 -9.01 11.42
N TYR A 73 -6.66 -9.95 11.92
CA TYR A 73 -7.11 -11.28 12.32
C TYR A 73 -6.87 -11.47 13.81
N LYS A 74 -7.83 -12.06 14.52
CA LYS A 74 -7.71 -12.42 15.93
C LYS A 74 -8.14 -13.86 16.11
N ASN A 75 -7.27 -14.69 16.68
CA ASN A 75 -7.47 -16.14 16.84
C ASN A 75 -7.96 -16.76 15.52
N GLY A 76 -7.26 -16.46 14.43
CA GLY A 76 -7.58 -16.91 13.09
C GLY A 76 -8.79 -16.30 12.38
N ASN A 77 -9.59 -15.50 13.08
CA ASN A 77 -10.82 -14.93 12.53
C ASN A 77 -10.59 -13.49 12.08
N ARG A 78 -11.05 -13.15 10.88
CA ARG A 78 -11.02 -11.77 10.38
C ARG A 78 -11.86 -10.87 11.29
N SER A 79 -11.22 -9.81 11.79
CA SER A 79 -11.83 -8.80 12.65
C SER A 79 -12.75 -7.88 11.85
N LYS A 80 -13.76 -7.32 12.52
CA LYS A 80 -14.56 -6.20 11.98
C LYS A 80 -13.85 -4.85 12.09
N ASP A 81 -12.94 -4.74 13.06
CA ASP A 81 -12.07 -3.60 13.30
C ASP A 81 -10.86 -3.69 12.37
N ASN A 82 -11.00 -3.16 11.16
CA ASN A 82 -9.94 -3.07 10.13
C ASN A 82 -9.60 -1.60 9.88
N GLY A 83 -8.35 -1.33 9.51
CA GLY A 83 -7.90 0.01 9.11
C GLY A 83 -7.77 0.11 7.60
N SER A 84 -8.01 1.28 7.04
CA SER A 84 -7.71 1.59 5.65
C SER A 84 -7.16 2.99 5.52
N ALA A 85 -6.29 3.18 4.54
CA ALA A 85 -5.75 4.49 4.19
C ALA A 85 -5.62 4.59 2.67
N MET A 86 -5.94 5.77 2.15
CA MET A 86 -5.85 6.08 0.73
C MET A 86 -4.41 6.47 0.38
N ILE A 87 -3.88 5.90 -0.70
CA ILE A 87 -2.66 6.41 -1.31
C ILE A 87 -3.13 7.48 -2.32
N GLN A 88 -2.97 8.75 -1.95
CA GLN A 88 -3.32 9.89 -2.81
C GLN A 88 -2.67 9.82 -4.20
N ASP A 89 -3.38 10.29 -5.22
CA ASP A 89 -2.92 10.21 -6.63
C ASP A 89 -1.57 10.92 -6.88
N GLU A 90 -1.24 11.92 -6.07
CA GLU A 90 0.05 12.63 -6.10
C GLU A 90 1.26 11.72 -5.82
N PHE A 91 1.03 10.52 -5.26
CA PHE A 91 2.07 9.50 -5.04
C PHE A 91 2.42 8.68 -6.29
N LEU A 92 1.59 8.71 -7.34
CA LEU A 92 1.76 7.82 -8.51
C LEU A 92 2.60 8.44 -9.63
N SER A 93 2.64 9.78 -9.71
CA SER A 93 3.22 10.51 -10.84
C SER A 93 4.74 10.61 -10.83
N ASN A 94 5.40 10.28 -9.72
CA ASN A 94 6.85 10.13 -9.61
C ASN A 94 7.13 9.06 -8.55
N TRP A 95 7.86 7.98 -8.91
CA TRP A 95 8.21 6.84 -8.05
C TRP A 95 8.34 7.19 -6.56
N ALA A 96 7.23 7.12 -5.83
CA ALA A 96 7.16 7.43 -4.42
C ALA A 96 7.40 6.12 -3.67
N ARG A 97 8.67 5.77 -3.53
CA ARG A 97 9.15 4.69 -2.66
C ARG A 97 8.31 4.66 -1.38
N THR A 98 7.54 3.59 -1.20
CA THR A 98 6.62 3.42 -0.08
C THR A 98 7.19 2.41 0.90
N SER A 99 6.91 2.58 2.18
CA SER A 99 7.34 1.65 3.22
C SER A 99 6.20 1.27 4.15
N ILE A 100 6.24 0.04 4.63
CA ILE A 100 5.43 -0.41 5.75
C ILE A 100 6.40 -0.78 6.86
N SER A 101 6.31 -0.10 8.00
CA SER A 101 7.11 -0.42 9.18
C SER A 101 6.25 -0.60 10.40
N TYR A 102 6.80 -1.23 11.43
CA TYR A 102 6.15 -1.28 12.73
C TYR A 102 7.10 -0.96 13.88
N LYS A 103 6.52 -0.46 14.96
CA LYS A 103 7.18 -0.32 16.26
C LYS A 103 6.29 -0.94 17.32
N THR A 104 6.88 -1.76 18.18
CA THR A 104 6.19 -2.35 19.35
C THR A 104 6.60 -1.64 20.62
N ASN A 105 5.62 -1.32 21.46
CA ASN A 105 5.80 -1.06 22.89
C ASN A 105 5.17 -2.23 23.68
N SER A 106 5.20 -2.18 25.02
CA SER A 106 4.68 -3.23 25.92
C SER A 106 3.38 -3.85 25.46
N ASP A 107 2.37 -3.04 25.12
CA ASP A 107 0.98 -3.46 24.88
C ASP A 107 0.40 -2.88 23.58
N THR A 108 1.25 -2.26 22.75
CA THR A 108 0.84 -1.59 21.52
C THR A 108 1.79 -1.87 20.36
N ILE A 109 1.22 -1.99 19.16
CA ILE A 109 1.94 -1.94 17.89
C ILE A 109 1.47 -0.72 17.10
N GLU A 110 2.41 0.04 16.56
CA GLU A 110 2.12 1.11 15.62
C GLU A 110 2.62 0.70 14.25
N PHE A 111 1.73 0.61 13.27
CA PHE A 111 2.10 0.48 11.87
C PHE A 111 2.25 1.85 11.25
N SER A 112 3.36 2.09 10.58
CA SER A 112 3.62 3.31 9.81
C SER A 112 3.65 2.98 8.33
N PHE A 113 3.02 3.85 7.55
CA PHE A 113 3.05 3.83 6.10
C PHE A 113 3.64 5.14 5.65
N GLY A 114 4.81 5.07 5.02
CA GLY A 114 5.58 6.23 4.63
C GLY A 114 5.82 6.26 3.14
N SER A 115 5.83 7.46 2.58
CA SER A 115 6.22 7.78 1.21
C SER A 115 6.92 9.15 1.21
N ASP A 116 7.38 9.60 0.04
CA ASP A 116 8.06 10.89 -0.10
C ASP A 116 7.18 12.10 0.20
N LYS A 117 5.84 12.00 0.06
CA LYS A 117 4.90 13.10 0.41
C LYS A 117 4.36 13.04 1.83
N GLY A 118 4.62 11.99 2.60
CA GLY A 118 4.14 11.95 3.97
C GLY A 118 4.15 10.58 4.62
N ARG A 119 3.61 10.54 5.82
CA ARG A 119 3.50 9.32 6.62
C ARG A 119 2.21 9.36 7.43
N PHE A 120 1.53 8.23 7.51
CA PHE A 120 0.45 8.03 8.48
C PHE A 120 0.75 6.82 9.37
N THR A 121 0.17 6.82 10.57
CA THR A 121 0.35 5.74 11.54
C THR A 121 -0.98 5.21 12.04
N LEU A 122 -1.03 3.91 12.30
CA LEU A 122 -2.20 3.20 12.81
C LEU A 122 -1.81 2.38 14.04
N PRO A 123 -2.22 2.80 15.25
CA PRO A 123 -1.93 2.07 16.48
C PRO A 123 -2.95 0.94 16.72
N TYR A 124 -2.48 -0.17 17.26
CA TYR A 124 -3.30 -1.29 17.70
C TYR A 124 -2.80 -1.84 19.03
N ASN A 125 -3.72 -2.30 19.87
CA ASN A 125 -3.38 -3.02 21.10
C ASN A 125 -2.93 -4.45 20.78
N ILE A 126 -1.87 -4.90 21.45
CA ILE A 126 -1.32 -6.25 21.36
C ILE A 126 -1.15 -6.85 22.76
N PRO A 127 -1.11 -8.18 22.92
CA PRO A 127 -0.74 -8.81 24.19
C PRO A 127 0.68 -8.42 24.65
N GLU A 128 0.88 -8.28 25.97
CA GLU A 128 2.16 -7.83 26.55
C GLU A 128 3.38 -8.70 26.18
N LYS A 129 3.13 -9.99 25.98
CA LYS A 129 4.15 -10.98 25.64
C LYS A 129 3.71 -11.68 24.38
N ILE A 130 4.12 -11.11 23.25
CA ILE A 130 3.85 -11.68 21.92
C ILE A 130 5.16 -11.80 21.14
N SER A 131 5.51 -13.04 20.80
CA SER A 131 6.53 -13.29 19.80
C SER A 131 5.94 -12.96 18.44
N HIS A 132 6.70 -12.30 17.56
CA HIS A 132 6.15 -11.86 16.28
C HIS A 132 7.15 -11.94 15.12
N MET A 133 6.60 -11.86 13.92
CA MET A 133 7.35 -11.68 12.68
C MET A 133 6.60 -10.82 11.68
N PHE A 134 7.33 -10.32 10.70
CA PHE A 134 6.80 -9.49 9.63
C PHE A 134 7.40 -9.89 8.28
N PRO A 135 7.01 -11.03 7.68
CA PRO A 135 7.42 -11.39 6.34
C PRO A 135 6.75 -10.50 5.27
N SER A 136 7.49 -10.25 4.18
CA SER A 136 6.90 -9.74 2.94
C SER A 136 6.43 -10.90 2.07
N LEU A 137 5.29 -10.69 1.39
CA LEU A 137 4.73 -11.61 0.40
C LEU A 137 5.12 -11.21 -1.03
N LEU A 138 5.60 -9.98 -1.23
CA LEU A 138 5.97 -9.45 -2.52
C LEU A 138 7.44 -9.78 -2.84
N GLN A 139 7.66 -10.85 -3.61
CA GLN A 139 9.01 -11.24 -4.05
C GLN A 139 9.33 -10.75 -5.47
N GLU A 140 8.29 -10.54 -6.28
CA GLU A 140 8.41 -10.10 -7.67
C GLU A 140 7.39 -9.00 -7.95
N SER A 141 7.65 -8.23 -9.00
CA SER A 141 6.77 -7.18 -9.48
C SER A 141 5.37 -7.71 -9.80
N GLN A 142 4.33 -7.00 -9.35
CA GLN A 142 2.92 -7.31 -9.61
C GLN A 142 2.29 -6.14 -10.35
N THR A 143 1.47 -6.44 -11.36
CA THR A 143 0.66 -5.44 -12.08
C THR A 143 -0.78 -5.54 -11.64
N LEU A 144 -1.41 -4.41 -11.35
CA LEU A 144 -2.79 -4.26 -10.94
C LEU A 144 -3.54 -3.38 -11.93
N THR A 145 -4.77 -3.78 -12.20
CA THR A 145 -5.82 -3.02 -12.86
C THR A 145 -7.00 -2.85 -11.90
N THR A 146 -8.03 -2.12 -12.30
CA THR A 146 -9.20 -1.85 -11.45
C THR A 146 -9.85 -3.15 -10.96
N GLY A 147 -10.04 -3.24 -9.64
CA GLY A 147 -10.60 -4.43 -8.98
C GLY A 147 -9.56 -5.49 -8.60
N ASP A 148 -8.31 -5.35 -9.03
CA ASP A 148 -7.22 -6.22 -8.56
C ASP A 148 -6.77 -5.80 -7.16
N SER A 149 -6.45 -6.80 -6.34
CA SER A 149 -5.77 -6.61 -5.06
C SER A 149 -4.60 -7.58 -4.89
N ILE A 150 -3.60 -7.15 -4.12
CA ILE A 150 -2.48 -8.00 -3.70
C ILE A 150 -2.16 -7.80 -2.21
N TYR A 151 -1.59 -8.83 -1.60
CA TYR A 151 -1.01 -8.79 -0.27
C TYR A 151 0.49 -8.46 -0.34
N LEU A 152 0.91 -7.41 0.34
CA LEU A 152 2.32 -7.00 0.40
C LEU A 152 3.11 -7.77 1.46
N GLY A 153 2.43 -8.24 2.49
CA GLY A 153 3.03 -8.88 3.65
C GLY A 153 2.03 -9.02 4.78
N TYR A 154 2.48 -9.57 5.89
CA TYR A 154 1.68 -9.65 7.10
C TYR A 154 2.57 -9.62 8.34
N TRP A 155 2.11 -8.92 9.37
CA TRP A 155 2.63 -9.08 10.71
C TRP A 155 1.82 -10.17 11.40
N ARG A 156 2.47 -11.13 12.06
CA ARG A 156 1.79 -12.12 12.89
C ARG A 156 2.46 -12.21 14.25
N GLY A 157 1.64 -12.45 15.25
CA GLY A 157 2.04 -12.60 16.64
C GLY A 157 1.41 -13.82 17.28
N THR A 158 2.19 -14.46 18.16
CA THR A 158 1.75 -15.59 18.98
C THR A 158 2.25 -15.45 20.42
N THR A 159 1.41 -15.88 21.37
CA THR A 159 1.71 -15.94 22.80
C THR A 159 2.39 -17.25 23.21
N ASP A 160 2.35 -18.28 22.36
CA ASP A 160 2.96 -19.60 22.62
C ASP A 160 4.47 -19.69 22.26
N ASN A 161 5.03 -18.58 21.76
CA ASN A 161 6.43 -18.44 21.31
C ASN A 161 6.86 -19.37 20.16
N ARG A 162 5.92 -19.93 19.38
CA ARG A 162 6.22 -20.77 18.21
C ARG A 162 5.86 -20.06 16.91
N ILE A 163 6.87 -19.65 16.16
CA ILE A 163 6.69 -19.02 14.85
C ILE A 163 7.36 -19.89 13.79
N GLU A 164 6.55 -20.60 13.01
CA GLU A 164 6.98 -21.34 11.82
C GLU A 164 6.66 -20.54 10.57
N VAL A 165 7.52 -20.56 9.55
CA VAL A 165 7.28 -19.84 8.28
C VAL A 165 6.92 -20.85 7.22
N THR A 166 5.68 -20.80 6.76
CA THR A 166 5.11 -21.70 5.76
C THR A 166 5.00 -21.05 4.37
N GLY A 167 5.24 -19.74 4.27
CA GLY A 167 5.33 -19.00 3.00
C GLY A 167 4.11 -18.11 2.76
N GLY A 168 3.65 -18.06 1.51
CA GLY A 168 2.52 -17.25 1.05
C GLY A 168 2.80 -16.60 -0.31
N THR A 169 1.78 -15.99 -0.93
CA THR A 169 1.93 -15.28 -2.21
C THR A 169 1.24 -13.91 -2.17
N PRO A 170 1.53 -13.00 -3.12
CA PRO A 170 0.78 -11.76 -3.24
C PRO A 170 -0.72 -11.95 -3.46
N THR A 171 -1.19 -13.13 -3.83
CA THR A 171 -2.61 -13.43 -4.09
C THR A 171 -3.25 -14.35 -3.04
N SER A 172 -2.47 -14.85 -2.08
CA SER A 172 -2.96 -15.76 -1.06
C SER A 172 -2.24 -15.57 0.28
N ILE A 173 -3.05 -15.38 1.33
CA ILE A 173 -2.57 -15.31 2.70
C ILE A 173 -2.28 -16.74 3.17
N PRO A 174 -1.11 -17.01 3.77
CA PRO A 174 -0.77 -18.34 4.25
C PRO A 174 -1.63 -18.74 5.46
N ASP A 175 -1.81 -20.05 5.65
CA ASP A 175 -2.66 -20.58 6.71
C ASP A 175 -2.16 -20.22 8.12
N GLU A 176 -0.86 -19.96 8.29
CA GLU A 176 -0.29 -19.51 9.56
C GLU A 176 -0.87 -18.18 10.08
N VAL A 177 -1.43 -17.34 9.21
CA VAL A 177 -2.18 -16.14 9.63
C VAL A 177 -3.46 -16.54 10.35
N LYS A 178 -4.11 -17.62 9.90
CA LYS A 178 -5.30 -18.19 10.53
C LYS A 178 -4.97 -18.96 11.82
N GLU A 179 -3.72 -19.34 12.02
CA GLU A 179 -3.25 -20.01 13.24
C GLU A 179 -2.73 -19.03 14.30
N SER A 180 -2.58 -17.75 13.94
CA SER A 180 -2.07 -16.72 14.84
C SER A 180 -3.09 -16.24 15.87
N ASP A 181 -2.59 -15.88 17.06
CA ASP A 181 -3.38 -15.16 18.08
C ASP A 181 -3.79 -13.78 17.57
N LEU A 182 -2.87 -13.11 16.86
CA LEU A 182 -3.08 -11.81 16.26
C LEU A 182 -2.29 -11.70 14.97
N ALA A 183 -2.91 -11.22 13.90
CA ALA A 183 -2.22 -10.87 12.67
C ALA A 183 -2.80 -9.62 12.01
N PHE A 184 -1.95 -8.93 11.26
CA PHE A 184 -2.28 -7.77 10.44
C PHE A 184 -1.75 -8.02 9.05
N VAL A 185 -2.65 -8.13 8.08
CA VAL A 185 -2.33 -8.36 6.68
C VAL A 185 -2.42 -7.04 5.93
N PHE A 186 -1.39 -6.73 5.14
CA PHE A 186 -1.29 -5.50 4.37
C PHE A 186 -1.70 -5.79 2.92
N GLU A 187 -2.80 -5.19 2.50
CA GLU A 187 -3.35 -5.33 1.15
C GLU A 187 -3.28 -4.00 0.41
N VAL A 188 -3.02 -4.06 -0.89
CA VAL A 188 -3.17 -2.93 -1.80
C VAL A 188 -4.16 -3.30 -2.88
N GLU A 189 -5.07 -2.39 -3.21
CA GLU A 189 -6.15 -2.59 -4.18
C GLU A 189 -6.34 -1.33 -5.03
N VAL A 190 -6.60 -1.52 -6.32
CA VAL A 190 -7.08 -0.45 -7.20
C VAL A 190 -8.60 -0.45 -7.18
N VAL A 191 -9.21 0.62 -6.69
CA VAL A 191 -10.67 0.73 -6.57
C VAL A 191 -11.19 1.99 -7.26
N PRO A 192 -12.47 2.01 -7.67
CA PRO A 192 -13.13 3.25 -8.02
C PRO A 192 -13.09 4.26 -6.86
N LYS A 193 -13.01 5.55 -7.18
CA LYS A 193 -13.21 6.63 -6.20
C LYS A 193 -14.67 6.64 -5.75
N GLU A 194 -14.88 6.75 -4.44
CA GLU A 194 -16.22 7.02 -3.92
C GLU A 194 -16.59 8.47 -4.23
N SER A 195 -17.74 8.67 -4.89
CA SER A 195 -18.27 9.99 -5.27
C SER A 195 -18.91 10.73 -4.12
#